data_AF-A0AAW6HYT3-F1
#
_entry.id   AF-A0AAW6HYT3-F1
#
_cell.length_a   1.000
_cell.length_b   1.000
_cell.length_c   1.000
_cell.angle_alpha   90.00
_cell.angle_beta   90.00
_cell.angle_gamma   90.00
#
_symmetry.space_group_name_H-M   'P 1'
#
loop_
_entity.id
_entity.type
_entity.pdbx_description
1 polymer ?
#
loop_
_entity_poly.entity_id
_entity_poly.type
_entity_poly.pdbx_seq_one_letter_code
_entity_poly.pdbx_strand_id
1 'polypeptide(L)'
;MTLNVSEQAQPQASKALSGTQKAPLFRWNGIRDEKGAELQRAMYTLRPPYDSESAIRVTALDARGFSLLIHSCFEVYNSADGLTGPYGNDHFTVRIAHPQHAQVKAAFEAWLNRYEAQLVASEKKRQEKRNAARAALATYEAAASNGVAASETKKAPLFYWNGIRDEEAAELQRASYSLVSPRDPNSAIKVSCLDRPLPLFSDLVCRCFVVRFDSEDRSCHYFIVDSSHPQYEQVRAAYKDAVFMSCHAVSGEHTDSDEVAA
;
A
#
# COMPACT_ATOMS: atom_id res chain seq x y z
N MET A 1 35.67 -0.49 61.73
CA MET A 1 35.71 -0.34 60.26
C MET A 1 34.29 -0.56 59.77
N THR A 2 33.65 0.53 59.38
CA THR A 2 32.30 0.61 58.84
C THR A 2 32.39 0.49 57.33
N LEU A 3 31.74 -0.52 56.73
CA LEU A 3 31.61 -0.64 55.28
C LEU A 3 30.19 -0.26 54.88
N ASN A 4 30.08 0.92 54.28
CA ASN A 4 28.91 1.42 53.58
C ASN A 4 28.59 0.51 52.41
N VAL A 5 27.40 -0.11 52.43
CA VAL A 5 26.82 -0.72 51.24
C VAL A 5 26.04 0.39 50.53
N SER A 6 26.57 0.83 49.40
CA SER A 6 25.93 1.78 48.50
C SER A 6 24.57 1.25 48.06
N GLU A 7 23.54 2.02 48.38
CA GLU A 7 22.15 1.82 47.96
C GLU A 7 22.07 2.01 46.44
N GLN A 8 22.24 0.90 45.72
CA GLN A 8 22.10 0.87 44.27
C GLN A 8 20.60 0.91 43.97
N ALA A 9 20.14 2.07 43.47
CA ALA A 9 18.76 2.28 43.05
C ALA A 9 18.30 1.15 42.12
N GLN A 10 17.44 0.28 42.65
CA GLN A 10 16.68 -0.67 41.84
C GLN A 10 15.80 0.14 40.87
N PRO A 11 15.83 -0.14 39.55
CA PRO A 11 14.81 0.38 38.66
C PRO A 11 13.46 -0.14 39.16
N GLN A 12 12.57 0.80 39.49
CA GLN A 12 11.25 0.51 40.04
C GLN A 12 10.59 -0.62 39.25
N ALA A 13 10.42 -1.75 39.94
CA ALA A 13 9.61 -2.85 39.50
C ALA A 13 8.24 -2.30 39.07
N SER A 14 7.90 -2.60 37.82
CA SER A 14 6.56 -2.83 37.30
C SER A 14 5.46 -2.11 38.11
N LYS A 15 5.04 -0.92 37.66
CA LYS A 15 3.65 -0.49 37.89
C LYS A 15 2.75 -1.53 37.23
N ALA A 16 2.49 -2.62 37.94
CA ALA A 16 1.40 -3.50 37.66
C ALA A 16 0.15 -2.61 37.62
N LEU A 17 -0.55 -2.62 36.49
CA LEU A 17 -1.85 -1.95 36.33
C LEU A 17 -2.69 -2.30 37.56
N SER A 18 -2.82 -1.36 38.49
CA SER A 18 -3.72 -1.50 39.64
C SER A 18 -5.12 -1.73 39.08
N GLY A 19 -5.88 -2.66 39.67
CA GLY A 19 -7.14 -3.23 39.13
C GLY A 19 -8.30 -2.28 38.81
N THR A 20 -8.04 -0.97 38.72
CA THR A 20 -8.95 0.11 38.38
C THR A 20 -8.56 0.89 37.12
N GLN A 21 -7.38 0.66 36.51
CA GLN A 21 -6.98 1.40 35.31
C GLN A 21 -7.64 0.81 34.05
N LYS A 22 -8.52 1.59 33.41
CA LYS A 22 -9.15 1.24 32.13
C LYS A 22 -8.05 0.97 31.09
N ALA A 23 -8.16 -0.15 30.39
CA ALA A 23 -7.13 -0.62 29.46
C ALA A 23 -7.69 -0.71 28.03
N PRO A 24 -6.94 -0.29 27.00
CA PRO A 24 -7.41 -0.33 25.62
C PRO A 24 -7.60 -1.76 25.11
N LEU A 25 -8.55 -1.93 24.19
CA LEU A 25 -8.90 -3.20 23.55
C LEU A 25 -8.24 -3.32 22.18
N PHE A 26 -7.30 -4.25 22.06
CA PHE A 26 -6.61 -4.54 20.80
C PHE A 26 -7.44 -5.44 19.89
N ARG A 27 -7.45 -5.11 18.59
CA ARG A 27 -8.14 -5.82 17.51
C ARG A 27 -7.18 -5.98 16.34
N TRP A 28 -7.44 -6.95 15.47
CA TRP A 28 -6.60 -7.19 14.29
C TRP A 28 -6.41 -5.95 13.39
N ASN A 29 -7.32 -4.97 13.43
CA ASN A 29 -7.29 -3.76 12.59
C ASN A 29 -7.09 -2.45 13.38
N GLY A 30 -6.77 -2.52 14.67
CA GLY A 30 -6.56 -1.33 15.47
C GLY A 30 -6.94 -1.48 16.94
N ILE A 31 -7.18 -0.35 17.59
CA ILE A 31 -7.39 -0.26 19.03
C ILE A 31 -8.73 0.44 19.30
N ARG A 32 -9.44 0.03 20.35
CA ARG A 32 -10.60 0.75 20.89
C ARG A 32 -10.36 1.04 22.35
N ASP A 33 -10.78 2.21 22.81
CA ASP A 33 -10.64 2.56 24.22
C ASP A 33 -11.53 1.71 25.13
N GLU A 34 -12.66 1.23 24.59
CA GLU A 34 -13.55 0.27 25.23
C GLU A 34 -14.45 -0.44 24.22
N LYS A 35 -15.30 -1.35 24.71
CA LYS A 35 -16.26 -2.05 23.87
C LYS A 35 -17.29 -1.06 23.33
N GLY A 36 -17.30 -0.87 22.01
CA GLY A 36 -18.22 0.03 21.32
C GLY A 36 -17.64 1.40 20.96
N ALA A 37 -16.51 1.81 21.56
CA ALA A 37 -15.83 3.07 21.19
C ALA A 37 -15.25 3.03 19.77
N GLU A 38 -15.00 4.19 19.16
CA GLU A 38 -14.43 4.32 17.82
C GLU A 38 -13.15 3.49 17.65
N LEU A 39 -12.97 2.90 16.46
CA LEU A 39 -11.76 2.17 16.12
C LEU A 39 -10.65 3.13 15.69
N GLN A 40 -9.61 3.20 16.49
CA GLN A 40 -8.36 3.86 16.12
C GLN A 40 -7.54 2.88 15.30
N ARG A 41 -7.50 3.10 13.97
CA ARG A 41 -6.85 2.19 13.03
C ARG A 41 -5.35 2.11 13.32
N ALA A 42 -4.85 0.89 13.43
CA ALA A 42 -3.42 0.65 13.68
C ALA A 42 -2.92 -0.54 12.89
N MET A 43 -1.61 -0.55 12.64
CA MET A 43 -0.86 -1.67 12.10
C MET A 43 0.07 -2.24 13.17
N TYR A 44 0.30 -3.54 13.10
CA TYR A 44 1.17 -4.28 14.00
C TYR A 44 2.40 -4.77 13.25
N THR A 45 3.59 -4.54 13.79
CA THR A 45 4.87 -5.02 13.23
C THR A 45 5.77 -5.56 14.33
N LEU A 46 6.67 -6.48 13.98
CA LEU A 46 7.73 -6.90 14.89
C LEU A 46 8.90 -5.92 14.81
N ARG A 47 9.43 -5.49 15.96
CA ARG A 47 10.68 -4.75 15.99
C ARG A 47 11.85 -5.75 15.99
N PRO A 48 12.89 -5.54 15.15
CA PRO A 48 14.10 -6.36 15.22
C PRO A 48 14.73 -6.36 16.64
N PRO A 49 15.34 -7.47 17.08
CA PRO A 49 15.50 -8.74 16.36
C PRO A 49 14.21 -9.56 16.31
N TYR A 50 13.89 -10.16 15.16
CA TYR A 50 12.62 -10.85 14.83
C TYR A 50 12.46 -12.23 15.48
N ASP A 51 12.76 -12.37 16.77
CA ASP A 51 12.56 -13.60 17.53
C ASP A 51 11.22 -13.62 18.30
N SER A 52 10.90 -14.71 18.98
CA SER A 52 9.70 -14.82 19.82
C SER A 52 9.67 -13.87 21.02
N GLU A 53 10.79 -13.17 21.27
CA GLU A 53 10.93 -12.12 22.28
C GLU A 53 10.83 -10.69 21.73
N SER A 54 10.68 -10.58 20.40
CA SER A 54 10.44 -9.32 19.69
C SER A 54 9.30 -8.54 20.34
N ALA A 55 9.58 -7.29 20.70
CA ALA A 55 8.52 -6.39 21.08
C ALA A 55 7.65 -6.06 19.86
N ILE A 56 6.33 -6.01 20.08
CA ILE A 56 5.37 -5.69 19.02
C ILE A 56 5.26 -4.17 18.94
N ARG A 57 5.58 -3.60 17.78
CA ARG A 57 5.32 -2.19 17.49
C ARG A 57 3.90 -2.04 16.97
N VAL A 58 3.21 -1.05 17.50
CA VAL A 58 1.86 -0.67 17.07
C VAL A 58 1.93 0.75 16.55
N THR A 59 1.51 0.95 15.30
CA THR A 59 1.60 2.24 14.59
C THR A 59 0.21 2.69 14.17
N ALA A 60 -0.16 3.92 14.52
CA ALA A 60 -1.40 4.54 14.08
C ALA A 60 -1.40 4.71 12.57
N LEU A 61 -2.57 4.54 11.95
CA LEU A 61 -2.77 4.76 10.51
C LEU A 61 -3.53 6.06 10.22
N ASP A 62 -3.98 6.76 11.27
CA ASP A 62 -4.70 8.02 11.19
C ASP A 62 -3.78 9.15 11.64
N ALA A 63 -3.83 10.28 10.93
CA ALA A 63 -3.06 11.49 11.25
C ALA A 63 -3.44 12.08 12.62
N ARG A 64 -4.63 11.74 13.14
CA ARG A 64 -5.09 12.13 14.48
C ARG A 64 -4.30 11.46 15.61
N GLY A 65 -3.54 10.40 15.34
CA GLY A 65 -2.77 9.67 16.34
C GLY A 65 -3.63 8.79 17.26
N PHE A 66 -3.05 8.38 18.40
CA PHE A 66 -3.73 7.55 19.40
C PHE A 66 -4.44 8.38 20.47
N SER A 67 -5.47 7.80 21.09
CA SER A 67 -6.25 8.43 22.16
C SER A 67 -5.42 8.66 23.43
N LEU A 68 -5.86 9.61 24.26
CA LEU A 68 -5.25 9.88 25.57
C LEU A 68 -5.20 8.64 26.47
N LEU A 69 -6.13 7.69 26.32
CA LEU A 69 -6.09 6.44 27.07
C LEU A 69 -4.86 5.63 26.69
N ILE A 70 -4.57 5.51 25.40
CA ILE A 70 -3.39 4.78 24.91
C ILE A 70 -2.11 5.50 25.37
N HIS A 71 -2.06 6.84 25.27
CA HIS A 71 -0.96 7.65 25.81
C HIS A 71 -0.77 7.48 27.34
N SER A 72 -1.83 7.15 28.08
CA SER A 72 -1.73 6.85 29.52
C SER A 72 -1.23 5.44 29.84
N CYS A 73 -1.38 4.51 28.89
CA CYS A 73 -0.98 3.10 29.04
C CYS A 73 0.39 2.80 28.44
N PHE A 74 0.84 3.59 27.47
CA PHE A 74 2.04 3.33 26.70
C PHE A 74 2.87 4.60 26.51
N GLU A 75 4.18 4.44 26.45
CA GLU A 75 5.07 5.49 25.97
C GLU A 75 4.95 5.58 24.44
N VAL A 76 4.16 6.54 23.98
CA VAL A 76 3.90 6.80 22.56
C VAL A 76 4.92 7.79 22.03
N TYR A 77 5.54 7.43 20.92
CA TYR A 77 6.46 8.29 20.19
C TYR A 77 5.81 8.74 18.89
N ASN A 78 6.02 10.01 18.57
CA ASN A 78 5.74 10.56 17.26
C ASN A 78 7.09 10.78 16.57
N SER A 79 7.50 9.85 15.71
CA SER A 79 8.71 10.03 14.91
C SER A 79 8.44 9.60 13.48
N ALA A 80 8.90 10.41 12.54
CA ALA A 80 9.04 10.03 11.15
C ALA A 80 10.23 9.07 11.06
N ASP A 81 10.03 7.80 11.40
CA ASP A 81 11.02 6.80 11.03
C ASP A 81 10.93 6.62 9.52
N GLY A 82 12.04 6.81 8.80
CA GLY A 82 12.09 6.91 7.33
C GLY A 82 11.52 5.70 6.55
N LEU A 83 11.03 4.67 7.24
CA LEU A 83 10.27 3.55 6.70
C LEU A 83 8.77 3.84 6.50
N THR A 84 8.18 4.83 7.18
CA THR A 84 6.71 5.03 7.22
C THR A 84 6.19 6.28 6.49
N GLY A 85 7.06 7.03 5.80
CA GLY A 85 6.68 8.17 4.97
C GLY A 85 6.78 9.52 5.70
N PRO A 86 6.42 10.64 5.04
CA PRO A 86 6.71 12.01 5.49
C PRO A 86 5.92 12.48 6.73
N TYR A 87 5.03 11.65 7.28
CA TYR A 87 4.24 11.95 8.48
C TYR A 87 4.58 10.93 9.56
N GLY A 88 5.20 11.41 10.65
CA GLY A 88 5.48 10.58 11.82
C GLY A 88 4.17 10.20 12.49
N ASN A 89 3.69 8.98 12.24
CA ASN A 89 2.51 8.48 12.93
C ASN A 89 2.88 8.08 14.36
N ASP A 90 1.93 8.30 15.28
CA ASP A 90 2.03 7.80 16.65
C ASP A 90 2.33 6.31 16.64
N HIS A 91 3.32 5.90 17.41
CA HIS A 91 3.64 4.50 17.60
C HIS A 91 4.19 4.23 18.98
N PHE A 92 3.97 3.00 19.44
CA PHE A 92 4.52 2.52 20.70
C PHE A 92 4.99 1.08 20.55
N THR A 93 5.84 0.64 21.48
CA THR A 93 6.41 -0.71 21.49
C THR A 93 5.94 -1.45 22.73
N VAL A 94 5.33 -2.61 22.53
CA VAL A 94 4.83 -3.47 23.60
C VAL A 94 5.83 -4.60 23.83
N ARG A 95 6.57 -4.52 24.93
CA ARG A 95 7.52 -5.56 25.35
C ARG A 95 6.76 -6.73 25.99
N ILE A 96 7.38 -7.92 26.00
CA ILE A 96 6.77 -9.15 26.56
C ILE A 96 6.31 -8.97 28.00
N ALA A 97 7.09 -8.26 28.81
CA ALA A 97 6.79 -8.02 30.22
C ALA A 97 5.58 -7.10 30.43
N HIS A 98 5.04 -6.46 29.38
CA HIS A 98 3.88 -5.59 29.50
C HIS A 98 2.61 -6.40 29.79
N PRO A 99 1.76 -6.00 30.75
CA PRO A 99 0.54 -6.77 31.09
C PRO A 99 -0.41 -7.00 29.91
N GLN A 100 -0.43 -6.07 28.95
CA GLN A 100 -1.27 -6.19 27.73
C GLN A 100 -0.58 -6.94 26.58
N HIS A 101 0.65 -7.43 26.74
CA HIS A 101 1.39 -8.10 25.68
C HIS A 101 0.63 -9.28 25.07
N ALA A 102 -0.02 -10.11 25.89
CA ALA A 102 -0.79 -11.25 25.41
C ALA A 102 -1.94 -10.83 24.47
N GLN A 103 -2.64 -9.73 24.80
CA GLN A 103 -3.73 -9.21 23.98
C GLN A 103 -3.21 -8.61 22.66
N VAL A 104 -2.08 -7.91 22.72
CA VAL A 104 -1.42 -7.32 21.56
C VAL A 104 -0.90 -8.42 20.62
N LYS A 105 -0.29 -9.47 21.17
CA LYS A 105 0.16 -10.64 20.43
C LYS A 105 -1.00 -11.34 19.71
N ALA A 106 -2.12 -11.55 20.39
CA ALA A 106 -3.31 -12.13 19.76
C ALA A 106 -3.86 -11.25 18.62
N ALA A 107 -3.84 -9.92 18.77
CA ALA A 107 -4.24 -9.00 17.71
C ALA A 107 -3.28 -9.03 16.51
N PHE A 108 -1.97 -9.10 16.78
CA PHE A 108 -0.93 -9.22 15.76
C PHE A 108 -1.06 -10.54 14.98
N GLU A 109 -1.19 -11.68 15.65
CA GLU A 109 -1.39 -12.99 15.01
C GLU A 109 -2.67 -13.01 14.18
N ALA A 110 -3.76 -12.41 14.68
CA ALA A 110 -5.00 -12.28 13.92
C ALA A 110 -4.85 -11.38 12.68
N TRP A 111 -4.04 -10.34 12.75
CA TRP A 111 -3.69 -9.52 11.59
C TRP A 111 -2.89 -10.32 10.57
N LEU A 112 -1.88 -11.08 11.03
CA LEU A 112 -1.02 -11.91 10.19
C LEU A 112 -1.81 -13.00 9.45
N ASN A 113 -2.65 -13.74 10.17
CA ASN A 113 -3.51 -14.78 9.58
C ASN A 113 -4.45 -14.21 8.50
N ARG A 114 -5.00 -13.01 8.73
CA ARG A 114 -5.86 -12.34 7.73
C ARG A 114 -5.06 -11.89 6.52
N TYR A 115 -3.87 -11.35 6.75
CA TYR A 115 -2.97 -10.93 5.69
C TYR A 115 -2.57 -12.13 4.81
N GLU A 116 -2.19 -13.25 5.40
CA GLU A 116 -1.87 -14.49 4.68
C GLU A 116 -3.09 -15.04 3.91
N ALA A 117 -4.27 -15.06 4.53
CA ALA A 117 -5.50 -15.49 3.85
C ALA A 117 -5.84 -14.59 2.64
N GLN A 118 -5.62 -13.28 2.76
CA GLN A 118 -5.79 -12.35 1.64
C GLN A 118 -4.79 -12.62 0.52
N LEU A 119 -3.52 -12.92 0.84
CA LEU A 119 -2.52 -13.29 -0.15
C LEU A 119 -2.91 -14.57 -0.91
N VAL A 120 -3.36 -15.60 -0.19
CA VAL A 120 -3.82 -16.87 -0.79
C VAL A 120 -5.03 -16.65 -1.69
N ALA A 121 -6.04 -15.91 -1.22
CA ALA A 121 -7.24 -15.61 -2.02
C ALA A 121 -6.89 -14.79 -3.28
N SER A 122 -5.98 -13.84 -3.14
CA SER A 122 -5.46 -13.05 -4.26
C SER A 122 -4.74 -13.94 -5.28
N GLU A 123 -3.87 -14.85 -4.82
CA GLU A 123 -3.14 -15.76 -5.70
C GLU A 123 -4.06 -16.75 -6.43
N LYS A 124 -5.10 -17.26 -5.74
CA LYS A 124 -6.12 -18.10 -6.37
C LYS A 124 -6.81 -17.35 -7.52
N LYS A 125 -7.22 -16.11 -7.28
CA LYS A 125 -7.84 -15.26 -8.33
C LYS A 125 -6.88 -14.98 -9.49
N ARG A 126 -5.58 -14.83 -9.22
CA ARG A 126 -4.55 -14.70 -10.27
C ARG A 126 -4.44 -15.98 -11.10
N GLN A 127 -4.40 -17.14 -10.45
CA GLN A 127 -4.31 -18.42 -11.15
C GLN A 127 -5.53 -18.67 -12.04
N GLU A 128 -6.74 -18.35 -11.56
CA GLU A 128 -7.97 -18.45 -12.35
C GLU A 128 -7.91 -17.61 -13.61
N LYS A 129 -7.44 -16.35 -13.51
CA LYS A 129 -7.28 -15.48 -14.67
C LYS A 129 -6.19 -15.94 -15.63
N ARG A 130 -5.05 -16.45 -15.13
CA ARG A 130 -4.01 -17.08 -15.97
C ARG A 130 -4.56 -18.27 -16.75
N ASN A 131 -5.37 -19.11 -16.10
CA ASN A 131 -6.01 -20.26 -16.75
C ASN A 131 -7.02 -19.81 -17.82
N ALA A 132 -7.84 -18.79 -17.53
CA ALA A 132 -8.79 -18.22 -18.50
C ALA A 132 -8.07 -17.63 -19.73
N ALA A 133 -7.00 -16.86 -19.52
CA ALA A 133 -6.19 -16.31 -20.61
C ALA A 133 -5.56 -17.41 -21.47
N ARG A 134 -5.06 -18.49 -20.85
CA ARG A 134 -4.51 -19.65 -21.57
C ARG A 134 -5.56 -20.39 -22.39
N ALA A 135 -6.77 -20.55 -21.86
CA ALA A 135 -7.89 -21.16 -22.59
C ALA A 135 -8.35 -20.29 -23.78
N ALA A 136 -8.39 -18.96 -23.61
CA ALA A 136 -8.71 -18.03 -24.68
C ALA A 136 -7.66 -18.06 -25.79
N LEU A 137 -6.37 -18.11 -25.44
CA LEU A 137 -5.27 -18.24 -26.40
C LEU A 137 -5.37 -19.55 -27.21
N ALA A 138 -5.61 -20.68 -26.55
CA ALA A 138 -5.78 -21.96 -27.23
C ALA A 138 -6.98 -21.98 -28.19
N THR A 139 -8.07 -21.30 -27.83
CA THR A 139 -9.25 -21.14 -28.70
C THR A 139 -8.93 -20.28 -29.92
N TYR A 140 -8.16 -19.21 -29.75
CA TYR A 140 -7.71 -18.35 -30.83
C TYR A 140 -6.74 -19.06 -31.78
N GLU A 141 -5.76 -19.80 -31.24
CA GLU A 141 -4.81 -20.60 -32.02
C GLU A 141 -5.54 -21.68 -32.85
N ALA A 142 -6.56 -22.33 -32.27
CA ALA A 142 -7.41 -23.28 -32.99
C ALA A 142 -8.24 -22.61 -34.10
N ALA A 143 -8.79 -21.41 -33.87
CA ALA A 143 -9.53 -20.65 -34.88
C ALA A 143 -8.63 -20.13 -36.02
N ALA A 144 -7.40 -19.73 -35.70
CA ALA A 144 -6.39 -19.33 -36.66
C ALA A 144 -5.93 -20.51 -37.54
N SER A 145 -5.78 -21.70 -36.94
CA SER A 145 -5.45 -22.93 -37.69
C SER A 145 -6.59 -23.41 -38.60
N ASN A 146 -7.84 -23.00 -38.34
CA ASN A 146 -9.02 -23.36 -39.15
C ASN A 146 -9.38 -22.31 -40.21
N GLY A 147 -8.55 -21.27 -40.41
CA GLY A 147 -8.69 -20.33 -41.52
C GLY A 147 -9.87 -19.36 -41.44
N VAL A 148 -10.44 -19.09 -40.25
CA VAL A 148 -11.63 -18.23 -40.08
C VAL A 148 -11.29 -16.76 -39.76
N ALA A 149 -10.04 -16.40 -39.49
CA ALA A 149 -9.68 -15.03 -39.14
C ALA A 149 -9.27 -14.18 -40.36
N ALA A 150 -10.25 -13.81 -41.19
CA ALA A 150 -10.12 -12.68 -42.11
C ALA A 150 -10.98 -11.51 -41.59
N SER A 151 -10.32 -10.37 -41.34
CA SER A 151 -10.90 -9.06 -40.97
C SER A 151 -11.36 -8.86 -39.50
N GLU A 152 -10.41 -8.78 -38.57
CA GLU A 152 -10.57 -7.90 -37.39
C GLU A 152 -9.45 -6.85 -37.39
N THR A 153 -9.82 -5.58 -37.53
CA THR A 153 -8.94 -4.46 -37.17
C THR A 153 -8.42 -4.67 -35.75
N LYS A 154 -7.11 -4.84 -35.57
CA LYS A 154 -6.48 -5.03 -34.25
C LYS A 154 -6.90 -3.90 -33.30
N LYS A 155 -7.88 -4.17 -32.44
CA LYS A 155 -8.32 -3.25 -31.39
C LYS A 155 -7.14 -3.00 -30.45
N ALA A 156 -6.90 -1.74 -30.10
CA ALA A 156 -5.78 -1.33 -29.28
C ALA A 156 -6.28 -0.46 -28.12
N PRO A 157 -5.69 -0.58 -26.92
CA PRO A 157 -6.11 0.21 -25.77
C PRO A 157 -5.79 1.70 -25.95
N LEU A 158 -6.63 2.55 -25.37
CA LEU A 158 -6.52 4.00 -25.38
C LEU A 158 -5.83 4.48 -24.09
N PHE A 159 -4.84 5.35 -24.25
CA PHE A 159 -4.05 5.89 -23.15
C PHE A 159 -4.43 7.34 -22.82
N TYR A 160 -4.60 7.61 -21.53
CA TYR A 160 -4.93 8.91 -20.97
C TYR A 160 -3.95 9.26 -19.85
N TRP A 161 -3.86 10.53 -19.47
CA TRP A 161 -2.95 10.98 -18.41
C TRP A 161 -3.14 10.27 -17.05
N ASN A 162 -4.34 9.78 -16.76
CA ASN A 162 -4.70 9.11 -15.51
C ASN A 162 -4.97 7.61 -15.64
N GLY A 163 -4.81 7.01 -16.82
CA GLY A 163 -5.16 5.60 -17.00
C GLY A 163 -5.35 5.13 -18.43
N ILE A 164 -5.91 3.93 -18.53
CA ILE A 164 -6.09 3.19 -19.78
C ILE A 164 -7.56 2.79 -19.92
N ARG A 165 -8.10 2.88 -21.14
CA ARG A 165 -9.42 2.32 -21.48
C ARG A 165 -9.29 1.36 -22.65
N ASP A 166 -10.13 0.33 -22.67
CA ASP A 166 -10.17 -0.61 -23.79
C ASP A 166 -10.87 -0.03 -25.04
N GLU A 167 -11.71 0.98 -24.81
CA GLU A 167 -12.45 1.77 -25.79
C GLU A 167 -12.97 3.05 -25.12
N GLU A 168 -13.43 4.04 -25.88
CA GLU A 168 -13.83 5.36 -25.34
C GLU A 168 -14.84 5.27 -24.19
N ALA A 169 -15.83 4.39 -24.30
CA ALA A 169 -16.89 4.20 -23.31
C ALA A 169 -16.53 3.23 -22.16
N ALA A 170 -15.38 2.54 -22.22
CA ALA A 170 -14.99 1.57 -21.22
C ALA A 170 -14.56 2.21 -19.89
N GLU A 171 -14.61 1.42 -18.82
CA GLU A 171 -14.14 1.81 -17.50
C GLU A 171 -12.65 2.19 -17.53
N LEU A 172 -12.29 3.27 -16.83
CA LEU A 172 -10.92 3.74 -16.74
C LEU A 172 -10.14 2.88 -15.76
N GLN A 173 -9.15 2.15 -16.27
CA GLN A 173 -8.16 1.44 -15.47
C GLN A 173 -7.09 2.43 -15.04
N ARG A 174 -6.99 2.75 -13.75
CA ARG A 174 -6.07 3.78 -13.28
C ARG A 174 -4.63 3.34 -13.48
N ALA A 175 -3.80 4.22 -14.03
CA ALA A 175 -2.39 3.96 -14.26
C ALA A 175 -1.52 5.21 -14.00
N SER A 176 -0.26 4.98 -13.66
CA SER A 176 0.79 5.98 -13.58
C SER A 176 1.87 5.70 -14.62
N TYR A 177 2.51 6.77 -15.09
CA TYR A 177 3.55 6.73 -16.12
C TYR A 177 4.87 7.22 -15.55
N SER A 178 5.98 6.52 -15.84
CA SER A 178 7.33 6.98 -15.48
C SER A 178 8.34 6.59 -16.56
N LEU A 179 9.44 7.33 -16.67
CA LEU A 179 10.56 6.93 -17.53
C LEU A 179 11.37 5.83 -16.84
N VAL A 180 11.80 4.83 -17.61
CA VAL A 180 12.72 3.80 -17.12
C VAL A 180 14.08 4.42 -16.78
N SER A 181 14.55 5.36 -17.59
CA SER A 181 15.72 6.20 -17.32
C SER A 181 15.30 7.68 -17.22
N PRO A 182 15.19 8.25 -16.00
CA PRO A 182 14.67 9.62 -15.81
C PRO A 182 15.47 10.73 -16.50
N ARG A 183 16.73 10.46 -16.87
CA ARG A 183 17.62 11.44 -17.52
C ARG A 183 17.57 11.41 -19.04
N ASP A 184 16.85 10.45 -19.63
CA ASP A 184 16.73 10.31 -21.08
C ASP A 184 15.27 10.55 -21.50
N PRO A 185 14.97 11.66 -22.22
CA PRO A 185 13.62 11.99 -22.66
C PRO A 185 13.08 11.06 -23.77
N ASN A 186 13.94 10.21 -24.33
CA ASN A 186 13.56 9.14 -25.27
C ASN A 186 13.56 7.76 -24.61
N SER A 187 13.70 7.71 -23.28
CA SER A 187 13.65 6.45 -22.54
C SER A 187 12.31 5.75 -22.75
N ALA A 188 12.33 4.43 -22.60
CA ALA A 188 11.13 3.64 -22.53
C ALA A 188 10.26 4.08 -21.34
N ILE A 189 8.95 3.97 -21.50
CA ILE A 189 7.97 4.41 -20.50
C ILE A 189 7.47 3.18 -19.76
N LYS A 190 7.61 3.18 -18.43
CA LYS A 190 6.97 2.24 -17.52
C LYS A 190 5.55 2.72 -17.23
N VAL A 191 4.58 1.86 -17.48
CA VAL A 191 3.15 2.09 -17.18
C VAL A 191 2.75 1.14 -16.06
N SER A 192 2.35 1.69 -14.92
CA SER A 192 2.02 0.93 -13.70
C SER A 192 0.56 1.10 -13.33
N CYS A 193 -0.16 0.01 -13.04
CA CYS A 193 -1.56 0.10 -12.64
C CYS A 193 -1.72 0.51 -11.16
N LEU A 194 -2.74 1.31 -10.83
CA LEU A 194 -2.91 1.92 -9.50
C LEU A 194 -4.07 1.34 -8.65
N ASP A 195 -4.89 0.45 -9.20
CA ASP A 195 -6.11 0.00 -8.50
C ASP A 195 -5.83 -1.04 -7.40
N ARG A 196 -6.33 -0.76 -6.17
CA ARG A 196 -6.25 -1.61 -4.97
C ARG A 196 -7.59 -2.35 -4.72
N PRO A 197 -7.63 -3.59 -4.17
CA PRO A 197 -6.60 -4.28 -3.37
C PRO A 197 -5.56 -5.10 -4.18
N LEU A 198 -5.30 -4.71 -5.44
CA LEU A 198 -4.09 -4.88 -6.27
C LEU A 198 -4.40 -5.55 -7.61
N PRO A 199 -3.81 -5.05 -8.71
CA PRO A 199 -4.54 -4.74 -9.95
C PRO A 199 -4.46 -5.87 -10.97
N LEU A 200 -5.22 -5.79 -12.06
CA LEU A 200 -4.91 -6.46 -13.33
C LEU A 200 -5.30 -5.51 -14.45
N PHE A 201 -4.40 -5.31 -15.42
CA PHE A 201 -4.79 -4.70 -16.67
C PHE A 201 -5.84 -5.58 -17.37
N SER A 202 -6.67 -4.96 -18.19
CA SER A 202 -7.64 -5.67 -19.01
C SER A 202 -6.98 -6.70 -19.93
N ASP A 203 -7.78 -7.63 -20.41
CA ASP A 203 -7.34 -8.64 -21.36
C ASP A 203 -6.87 -8.02 -22.69
N LEU A 204 -7.35 -6.83 -23.04
CA LEU A 204 -6.87 -6.11 -24.23
C LEU A 204 -5.44 -5.61 -24.01
N VAL A 205 -5.17 -4.95 -22.89
CA VAL A 205 -3.83 -4.46 -22.55
C VAL A 205 -2.84 -5.63 -22.41
N CYS A 206 -3.25 -6.73 -21.77
CA CYS A 206 -2.40 -7.92 -21.62
C CYS A 206 -2.09 -8.61 -22.96
N ARG A 207 -2.92 -8.43 -23.99
CA ARG A 207 -2.64 -8.91 -25.36
C ARG A 207 -1.70 -7.99 -26.13
N CYS A 208 -1.77 -6.69 -25.86
CA CYS A 208 -0.93 -5.69 -26.52
C CYS A 208 0.47 -5.57 -25.89
N PHE A 209 0.62 -5.87 -24.60
CA PHE A 209 1.86 -5.61 -23.86
C PHE A 209 2.30 -6.79 -23.01
N VAL A 210 3.63 -6.94 -22.87
CA VAL A 210 4.23 -7.89 -21.92
C VAL A 210 4.14 -7.32 -20.51
N VAL A 211 3.07 -7.69 -19.80
CA VAL A 211 2.84 -7.27 -18.42
C VAL A 211 3.75 -8.05 -17.46
N ARG A 212 4.44 -7.32 -16.60
CA ARG A 212 5.35 -7.79 -15.56
C ARG A 212 4.79 -7.46 -14.18
N PHE A 213 5.30 -8.16 -13.19
CA PHE A 213 4.99 -7.95 -11.79
C PHE A 213 6.27 -7.61 -11.03
N ASP A 214 6.24 -6.54 -10.26
CA ASP A 214 7.38 -6.13 -9.43
C ASP A 214 7.24 -6.76 -8.03
N SER A 215 8.12 -7.73 -7.72
CA SER A 215 8.12 -8.41 -6.42
C SER A 215 8.77 -7.57 -5.32
N GLU A 216 9.65 -6.63 -5.66
CA GLU A 216 10.38 -5.81 -4.70
C GLU A 216 9.56 -4.60 -4.24
N ASP A 217 8.75 -4.02 -5.14
CA ASP A 217 7.96 -2.81 -4.87
C ASP A 217 6.49 -3.09 -4.42
N ARG A 218 6.17 -4.36 -4.15
CA ARG A 218 4.92 -4.86 -3.52
C ARG A 218 3.58 -4.26 -3.97
N SER A 219 3.40 -3.66 -5.15
CA SER A 219 2.10 -2.97 -5.37
C SER A 219 1.58 -2.66 -6.79
N CYS A 220 2.08 -3.21 -7.90
CA CYS A 220 1.36 -3.08 -9.19
C CYS A 220 1.83 -4.01 -10.33
N HIS A 221 0.92 -4.37 -11.23
CA HIS A 221 1.28 -4.84 -12.58
C HIS A 221 1.77 -3.67 -13.40
N TYR A 222 2.81 -3.89 -14.20
CA TYR A 222 3.36 -2.86 -15.07
C TYR A 222 3.77 -3.44 -16.43
N PHE A 223 3.92 -2.58 -17.43
CA PHE A 223 4.61 -2.94 -18.67
C PHE A 223 5.52 -1.78 -19.09
N ILE A 224 6.46 -2.08 -19.98
CA ILE A 224 7.41 -1.11 -20.52
C ILE A 224 7.14 -0.96 -22.02
N VAL A 225 7.04 0.29 -22.47
CA VAL A 225 6.83 0.63 -23.88
C VAL A 225 8.01 1.45 -24.35
N ASP A 226 8.76 0.90 -25.30
CA ASP A 226 9.84 1.60 -25.99
C ASP A 226 9.38 2.13 -27.36
N SER A 227 10.24 2.92 -28.01
CA SER A 227 9.96 3.60 -29.28
C SER A 227 9.72 2.65 -30.46
N SER A 228 10.02 1.36 -30.35
CA SER A 228 9.72 0.38 -31.38
C SER A 228 8.26 -0.10 -31.33
N HIS A 229 7.54 0.16 -30.24
CA HIS A 229 6.16 -0.28 -30.09
C HIS A 229 5.19 0.62 -30.87
N PRO A 230 4.22 0.06 -31.63
CA PRO A 230 3.25 0.85 -32.42
C PRO A 230 2.42 1.86 -31.61
N GLN A 231 2.24 1.61 -30.31
CA GLN A 231 1.51 2.49 -29.41
C GLN A 231 2.40 3.47 -28.62
N TYR A 232 3.71 3.52 -28.87
CA TYR A 232 4.64 4.34 -28.10
C TYR A 232 4.27 5.82 -28.09
N GLU A 233 3.94 6.41 -29.24
CA GLU A 233 3.61 7.85 -29.32
C GLU A 233 2.33 8.19 -28.54
N GLN A 234 1.35 7.29 -28.50
CA GLN A 234 0.14 7.46 -27.69
C GLN A 234 0.46 7.40 -26.19
N VAL A 235 1.31 6.46 -25.77
CA VAL A 235 1.76 6.34 -24.38
C VAL A 235 2.62 7.54 -23.98
N ARG A 236 3.47 8.03 -24.88
CA ARG A 236 4.31 9.21 -24.69
C ARG A 236 3.50 10.48 -24.52
N ALA A 237 2.43 10.64 -25.31
CA ALA A 237 1.49 11.74 -25.14
C ALA A 237 0.82 11.69 -23.75
N ALA A 238 0.28 10.54 -23.35
CA ALA A 238 -0.31 10.36 -22.02
C ALA A 238 0.68 10.62 -20.88
N TYR A 239 1.94 10.20 -21.03
CA TYR A 239 3.00 10.51 -20.07
C TYR A 239 3.27 12.01 -19.96
N LYS A 240 3.41 12.72 -21.09
CA LYS A 240 3.62 14.18 -21.08
C LYS A 240 2.47 14.90 -20.39
N ASP A 241 1.23 14.49 -20.67
CA ASP A 241 0.05 15.04 -20.02
C ASP A 241 0.04 14.74 -18.51
N ALA A 242 0.43 13.53 -18.09
CA ALA A 242 0.54 13.16 -16.69
C ALA A 242 1.62 13.98 -15.93
N VAL A 243 2.76 14.25 -16.57
CA VAL A 243 3.80 15.11 -16.02
C VAL A 243 3.28 16.54 -15.89
N PHE A 244 2.66 17.07 -16.94
CA PHE A 244 2.08 18.41 -16.94
C PHE A 244 1.02 18.59 -15.84
N MET A 245 0.10 17.62 -15.69
CA MET A 245 -0.92 17.62 -14.64
C MET A 245 -0.34 17.49 -13.23
N SER A 246 0.75 16.73 -13.05
CA SER A 246 1.38 16.60 -11.72
C SER A 246 2.14 17.86 -11.31
N CYS A 247 2.73 18.61 -12.25
CA CYS A 247 3.35 19.91 -11.97
C CYS A 247 2.31 20.99 -11.60
N HIS A 248 1.15 21.00 -12.26
CA HIS A 248 0.09 21.99 -11.98
C HIS A 248 -0.78 21.66 -10.76
N ALA A 249 -0.84 20.40 -10.32
CA ALA A 249 -1.48 20.03 -9.06
C ALA A 249 -0.71 20.53 -7.81
N VAL A 250 0.59 20.83 -7.96
CA VAL A 250 1.45 21.37 -6.88
C VAL A 250 1.41 22.91 -6.86
N SER A 251 1.01 23.56 -7.96
CA SER A 251 0.84 25.01 -8.06
C SER A 251 -0.60 25.47 -7.77
N GLY A 252 -1.33 24.75 -6.89
CA GLY A 252 -2.57 25.26 -6.32
C GLY A 252 -2.28 26.44 -5.42
N GLU A 253 -1.94 27.57 -6.03
CA GLU A 253 -1.87 28.88 -5.41
C GLU A 253 -3.17 29.11 -4.66
N HIS A 254 -3.00 29.27 -3.35
CA HIS A 254 -3.90 30.04 -2.51
C HIS A 254 -3.95 31.44 -3.11
N THR A 255 -4.86 31.70 -4.05
CA THR A 255 -5.31 33.07 -4.27
C THR A 255 -6.29 33.39 -3.17
N ASP A 256 -5.75 33.67 -1.98
CA ASP A 256 -6.32 34.69 -1.13
C ASP A 256 -6.29 35.97 -1.96
N SER A 257 -7.46 36.38 -2.43
CA SER A 257 -7.69 37.78 -2.79
C SER A 257 -8.86 38.23 -1.95
N ASP A 258 -8.52 38.51 -0.68
CA ASP A 258 -9.08 39.64 0.02
C ASP A 258 -8.85 40.89 -0.85
N GLU A 259 -9.90 41.40 -1.48
CA GLU A 259 -10.01 42.83 -1.74
C GLU A 259 -11.45 43.31 -1.49
N VAL A 260 -11.65 43.67 -0.22
CA VAL A 260 -12.20 44.95 0.25
C VAL A 260 -13.53 45.43 -0.34
N ALA A 261 -14.52 45.45 0.56
CA ALA A 261 -15.63 46.39 0.54
C ALA A 261 -15.15 47.85 0.55
N ALA A 262 -15.51 48.62 -0.48
CA ALA A 262 -15.89 50.04 -0.42
C ALA A 262 -16.62 50.42 -1.72
#